data_AF-A0A963JJV2-F1
#
_entry.id   AF-A0A963JJV2-F1
#
_cell.length_a   1.000
_cell.length_b   1.000
_cell.length_c   1.000
_cell.angle_alpha   90.00
_cell.angle_beta   90.00
_cell.angle_gamma   90.00
#
_symmetry.space_group_name_H-M   'P 1'
#
loop_
_entity.id
_entity.type
_entity.pdbx_description
1 polymer ?
#
loop_
_entity_poly.entity_id
_entity_poly.type
_entity_poly.pdbx_seq_one_letter_code
_entity_poly.pdbx_strand_id
1 'polypeptide(L)'
;MIEHIDPLSNREQFNFIEAVRSEFSYLSDYGYSCVKVEPTIVRYKSDTAFLNIYHGRISFEIAAEFGQLKWYGNSQSYSVSELIRLSDPEAAKKYKNYAAHSPDGVKAGVKRLSVLLKKYADNFLNGTPCIFAKLSEQGKELIEEFAAEVLLRQVRPEAEEAFRNKDFVKAARLYASIESELSAAERKKLAYSRKHS
;
A
#
# COMPACT_ATOMS: atom_id res chain seq x y z
N MET A 1 22.97 30.21 8.32
CA MET A 1 23.49 29.18 7.39
C MET A 1 22.94 27.86 7.87
N ILE A 2 21.86 27.37 7.25
CA ILE A 2 21.34 26.03 7.55
C ILE A 2 22.17 25.09 6.69
N GLU A 3 22.99 24.24 7.32
CA GLU A 3 23.70 23.19 6.61
C GLU A 3 22.66 22.28 5.94
N HIS A 4 22.70 22.25 4.61
CA HIS A 4 22.05 21.19 3.84
C HIS A 4 22.82 19.90 4.11
N ILE A 5 22.43 19.19 5.17
CA ILE A 5 22.84 17.80 5.37
C ILE A 5 22.22 17.02 4.22
N ASP A 6 23.05 16.53 3.30
CA ASP A 6 22.61 15.62 2.25
C ASP A 6 22.02 14.37 2.94
N PRO A 7 20.73 14.06 2.77
CA PRO A 7 20.11 12.89 3.40
C PRO A 7 20.71 11.55 2.94
N LEU A 8 21.58 11.55 1.94
CA LEU A 8 22.39 10.40 1.51
C LEU A 8 23.71 10.29 2.28
N SER A 9 24.24 11.40 2.79
CA SER A 9 25.44 11.37 3.61
C SER A 9 25.15 10.56 4.88
N ASN A 10 25.97 9.54 5.13
CA ASN A 10 25.91 8.67 6.31
C ASN A 10 24.84 7.55 6.33
N ARG A 11 24.25 7.12 5.20
CA ARG A 11 23.35 5.94 5.18
C ARG A 11 24.07 4.60 5.30
N GLU A 12 25.33 4.55 4.86
CA GLU A 12 26.17 3.35 4.93
C GLU A 12 26.38 2.87 6.37
N GLN A 13 26.38 3.77 7.36
CA GLN A 13 26.54 3.42 8.78
C GLN A 13 25.49 2.42 9.27
N PHE A 14 24.32 2.34 8.61
CA PHE A 14 23.23 1.47 9.01
C PHE A 14 23.40 0.01 8.55
N ASN A 15 24.44 -0.31 7.76
CA ASN A 15 24.73 -1.67 7.27
C ASN A 15 23.52 -2.36 6.60
N PHE A 16 22.73 -1.56 5.86
CA PHE A 16 21.50 -2.03 5.23
C PHE A 16 21.77 -3.08 4.15
N ILE A 17 22.81 -2.87 3.34
CA ILE A 17 23.15 -3.76 2.23
C ILE A 17 23.53 -5.15 2.75
N GLU A 18 24.35 -5.21 3.79
CA GLU A 18 24.81 -6.43 4.45
C GLU A 18 23.62 -7.19 5.06
N ALA A 19 22.74 -6.47 5.78
CA ALA A 19 21.54 -7.05 6.35
C ALA A 19 20.65 -7.66 5.27
N VAL A 20 20.42 -6.96 4.16
CA VAL A 20 19.59 -7.46 3.06
C VAL A 20 20.21 -8.69 2.41
N ARG A 21 21.50 -8.62 2.04
CA ARG A 21 22.18 -9.77 1.40
C ARG A 21 22.15 -11.03 2.26
N SER A 22 22.31 -10.87 3.58
CA SER A 22 22.24 -11.97 4.54
C SER A 22 20.83 -12.57 4.59
N GLU A 23 19.83 -11.75 4.91
CA GLU A 23 18.46 -12.20 5.18
C GLU A 23 17.69 -12.62 3.91
N PHE A 24 18.12 -12.16 2.73
CA PHE A 24 17.50 -12.45 1.43
C PHE A 24 18.33 -13.34 0.53
N SER A 25 19.36 -13.99 1.07
CA SER A 25 20.17 -14.98 0.33
C SER A 25 19.32 -16.09 -0.32
N TYR A 26 18.24 -16.51 0.34
CA TYR A 26 17.29 -17.51 -0.16
C TYR A 26 16.62 -17.17 -1.51
N LEU A 27 16.65 -15.92 -1.95
CA LEU A 27 16.07 -15.51 -3.22
C LEU A 27 16.74 -16.20 -4.42
N SER A 28 18.00 -16.64 -4.29
CA SER A 28 18.69 -17.44 -5.31
C SER A 28 17.95 -18.74 -5.62
N ASP A 29 17.31 -19.34 -4.62
CA ASP A 29 16.58 -20.60 -4.76
C ASP A 29 15.31 -20.42 -5.60
N TYR A 30 14.84 -19.18 -5.74
CA TYR A 30 13.72 -18.76 -6.59
C TYR A 30 14.20 -18.16 -7.93
N GLY A 31 15.49 -18.27 -8.27
CA GLY A 31 16.04 -17.76 -9.53
C GLY A 31 16.22 -16.24 -9.58
N TYR A 32 16.19 -15.56 -8.44
CA TYR A 32 16.50 -14.13 -8.39
C TYR A 32 18.00 -13.90 -8.22
N SER A 33 18.51 -12.88 -8.92
CA SER A 33 19.87 -12.37 -8.76
C SER A 33 19.85 -10.90 -8.34
N CYS A 34 20.86 -10.47 -7.59
CA CYS A 34 21.01 -9.07 -7.21
C CYS A 34 21.53 -8.27 -8.42
N VAL A 35 20.75 -7.29 -8.88
CA VAL A 35 21.06 -6.49 -10.09
C VAL A 35 21.37 -5.03 -9.78
N LYS A 36 21.09 -4.57 -8.56
CA LYS A 36 21.38 -3.21 -8.13
C LYS A 36 21.60 -3.15 -6.63
N VAL A 37 22.61 -2.38 -6.21
CA VAL A 37 22.91 -2.10 -4.81
C VAL A 37 23.23 -0.62 -4.67
N GLU A 38 22.50 0.07 -3.81
CA GLU A 38 22.79 1.43 -3.36
C GLU A 38 22.61 1.47 -1.82
N PRO A 39 23.09 2.52 -1.12
CA PRO A 39 23.05 2.59 0.35
C PRO A 39 21.66 2.42 0.99
N THR A 40 20.58 2.62 0.22
CA THR A 40 19.20 2.56 0.71
C THR A 40 18.29 1.65 -0.10
N ILE A 41 18.81 0.97 -1.13
CA ILE A 41 18.02 0.07 -1.96
C ILE A 41 18.87 -1.08 -2.48
N VAL A 42 18.31 -2.28 -2.42
CA VAL A 42 18.86 -3.48 -3.05
C VAL A 42 17.78 -4.05 -3.96
N ARG A 43 18.11 -4.24 -5.24
CA ARG A 43 17.19 -4.81 -6.22
C ARG A 43 17.62 -6.21 -6.60
N TYR A 44 16.65 -7.10 -6.55
CA TYR A 44 16.71 -8.46 -7.07
C TYR A 44 15.83 -8.59 -8.29
N LYS A 45 16.21 -9.49 -9.20
CA LYS A 45 15.52 -9.74 -10.46
C LYS A 45 15.59 -11.21 -10.83
N SER A 46 14.47 -11.77 -11.26
CA SER A 46 14.37 -13.03 -12.00
C SER A 46 14.05 -12.77 -13.47
N ASP A 47 13.81 -13.80 -14.27
CA ASP A 47 13.41 -13.64 -15.67
C ASP A 47 12.05 -12.95 -15.83
N THR A 48 11.16 -13.10 -14.83
CA THR A 48 9.76 -12.68 -14.92
C THR A 48 9.39 -11.57 -13.95
N ALA A 49 10.19 -11.31 -12.91
CA ALA A 49 9.82 -10.40 -11.84
C ALA A 49 11.02 -9.66 -11.21
N PHE A 50 10.73 -8.65 -10.41
CA PHE A 50 11.72 -7.94 -9.60
C PHE A 50 11.23 -7.74 -8.17
N LEU A 51 12.18 -7.56 -7.27
CA LEU A 51 11.96 -7.23 -5.86
C LEU A 51 12.94 -6.12 -5.48
N ASN A 52 12.43 -4.97 -5.07
CA ASN A 52 13.19 -3.89 -4.46
C ASN A 52 13.02 -3.98 -2.95
N ILE A 53 14.12 -4.03 -2.21
CA ILE A 53 14.12 -3.90 -0.75
C ILE A 53 14.77 -2.56 -0.45
N TYR A 54 14.11 -1.73 0.35
CA TYR A 54 14.60 -0.36 0.59
C TYR A 54 14.47 0.06 2.05
N HIS A 55 15.36 0.98 2.42
CA HIS A 55 15.33 1.74 3.67
C HIS A 55 15.02 3.19 3.33
N GLY A 56 13.77 3.61 3.52
CA GLY A 56 13.21 4.88 3.06
C GLY A 56 14.06 6.08 3.50
N ARG A 57 14.42 6.94 2.54
CA ARG A 57 15.35 8.05 2.78
C ARG A 57 14.82 9.06 3.80
N ILE A 58 13.51 9.32 3.76
CA ILE A 58 12.82 10.25 4.67
C ILE A 58 12.16 9.51 5.83
N SER A 59 11.41 8.44 5.54
CA SER A 59 10.62 7.72 6.55
C SER A 59 11.44 6.76 7.42
N PHE A 60 12.64 6.39 6.98
CA PHE A 60 13.45 5.32 7.57
C PHE A 60 12.73 3.96 7.63
N GLU A 61 11.63 3.81 6.88
CA GLU A 61 10.89 2.56 6.79
C GLU A 61 11.68 1.51 6.00
N ILE A 62 11.67 0.29 6.50
CA ILE A 62 12.18 -0.89 5.82
C ILE A 62 10.99 -1.59 5.19
N ALA A 63 10.98 -1.61 3.88
CA ALA A 63 9.88 -2.16 3.10
C ALA A 63 10.39 -2.79 1.80
N ALA A 64 9.47 -3.43 1.09
CA ALA A 64 9.74 -4.00 -0.20
C ALA A 64 8.61 -3.69 -1.19
N GLU A 65 9.01 -3.56 -2.44
CA GLU A 65 8.14 -3.43 -3.60
C GLU A 65 8.51 -4.50 -4.60
N PHE A 66 7.51 -5.05 -5.25
CA PHE A 66 7.72 -6.13 -6.20
C PHE A 66 6.77 -6.01 -7.37
N GLY A 67 7.18 -6.54 -8.51
CA GLY A 67 6.40 -6.41 -9.73
C GLY A 67 6.86 -7.36 -10.82
N GLN A 68 6.03 -7.49 -11.84
CA GLN A 68 6.33 -8.27 -13.02
C GLN A 68 7.20 -7.46 -13.97
N LEU A 69 8.23 -8.07 -14.54
CA LEU A 69 8.96 -7.48 -15.65
C LEU A 69 8.10 -7.57 -16.91
N LYS A 70 7.61 -6.42 -17.40
CA LYS A 70 6.95 -6.37 -18.71
C LYS A 70 7.97 -6.07 -19.80
N TRP A 71 7.76 -6.65 -20.98
CA TRP A 71 8.54 -6.39 -22.19
C TRP A 71 8.44 -4.93 -22.67
N TYR A 72 7.37 -4.21 -22.30
CA TYR A 72 7.05 -2.85 -22.78
C TYR A 72 6.99 -1.79 -21.64
N GLY A 73 8.04 -1.74 -20.80
CA GLY A 73 8.39 -0.54 -20.03
C GLY A 73 7.55 -0.18 -18.78
N ASN A 74 6.27 -0.54 -18.70
CA ASN A 74 5.40 -0.22 -17.56
C ASN A 74 5.20 -1.43 -16.64
N SER A 75 6.14 -1.67 -15.74
CA SER A 75 5.97 -2.65 -14.67
C SER A 75 5.25 -2.02 -13.48
N GLN A 76 3.99 -2.43 -13.25
CA GLN A 76 3.28 -2.12 -12.00
C GLN A 76 4.04 -2.76 -10.83
N SER A 77 4.30 -1.98 -9.79
CA SER A 77 4.77 -2.50 -8.50
C SER A 77 3.63 -2.58 -7.49
N TYR A 78 3.81 -3.45 -6.53
CA TYR A 78 2.91 -3.67 -5.41
C TYR A 78 3.74 -3.71 -4.12
N SER A 79 3.13 -3.26 -3.03
CA SER A 79 3.72 -3.22 -1.70
C SER A 79 3.49 -4.53 -0.93
N VAL A 80 4.29 -4.77 0.11
CA VAL A 80 4.09 -5.92 1.01
C VAL A 80 2.69 -5.93 1.61
N SER A 81 2.12 -4.76 1.90
CA SER A 81 0.77 -4.65 2.46
C SER A 81 -0.31 -5.18 1.51
N GLU A 82 -0.15 -4.99 0.20
CA GLU A 82 -1.07 -5.52 -0.81
C GLU A 82 -0.96 -7.04 -0.94
N LEU A 83 0.25 -7.60 -0.82
CA LEU A 83 0.46 -9.06 -0.76
C LEU A 83 -0.16 -9.68 0.49
N ILE A 84 0.07 -9.07 1.66
CA ILE A 84 -0.53 -9.54 2.91
C ILE A 84 -2.05 -9.50 2.75
N ARG A 85 -2.61 -8.40 2.23
CA ARG A 85 -4.06 -8.26 2.07
C ARG A 85 -4.66 -9.34 1.19
N LEU A 86 -3.99 -9.70 0.11
CA LEU A 86 -4.45 -10.74 -0.80
C LEU A 86 -4.57 -12.11 -0.13
N SER A 87 -3.76 -12.37 0.91
CA SER A 87 -3.71 -13.66 1.61
C SER A 87 -4.42 -13.63 2.97
N ASP A 88 -4.38 -12.50 3.66
CA ASP A 88 -4.86 -12.26 5.03
C ASP A 88 -5.24 -10.77 5.21
N PRO A 89 -6.48 -10.38 4.84
CA PRO A 89 -6.96 -9.01 4.94
C PRO A 89 -6.91 -8.44 6.37
N GLU A 90 -7.10 -9.28 7.38
CA GLU A 90 -7.10 -8.84 8.79
C GLU A 90 -5.67 -8.56 9.29
N ALA A 91 -4.69 -9.36 8.89
CA ALA A 91 -3.28 -9.05 9.13
C ALA A 91 -2.87 -7.76 8.41
N ALA A 92 -3.35 -7.53 7.20
CA ALA A 92 -3.04 -6.33 6.43
C ALA A 92 -3.52 -5.04 7.10
N LYS A 93 -4.69 -5.06 7.76
CA LYS A 93 -5.20 -3.91 8.54
C LYS A 93 -4.29 -3.51 9.69
N LYS A 94 -3.60 -4.50 10.29
CA LYS A 94 -2.68 -4.31 11.43
C LYS A 94 -1.23 -4.07 10.99
N TYR A 95 -0.90 -4.36 9.74
CA TYR A 95 0.44 -4.23 9.22
C TYR A 95 0.90 -2.77 9.19
N LYS A 96 2.13 -2.55 9.65
CA LYS A 96 2.85 -1.29 9.56
C LYS A 96 4.30 -1.59 9.17
N ASN A 97 4.87 -0.76 8.31
CA ASN A 97 6.28 -0.85 7.99
C ASN A 97 7.12 -0.60 9.25
N TYR A 98 8.26 -1.25 9.33
CA TYR A 98 9.17 -1.07 10.44
C TYR A 98 10.15 0.06 10.12
N ALA A 99 10.13 1.14 10.90
CA ALA A 99 11.09 2.23 10.76
C ALA A 99 12.31 2.02 11.68
N ALA A 100 13.51 2.28 11.17
CA ALA A 100 14.75 2.08 11.92
C ALA A 100 15.78 3.18 11.66
N HIS A 101 16.35 3.72 12.73
CA HIS A 101 17.38 4.78 12.70
C HIS A 101 18.71 4.33 13.32
N SER A 102 18.93 3.01 13.43
CA SER A 102 20.17 2.43 13.95
C SER A 102 20.52 1.15 13.19
N PRO A 103 21.81 0.74 13.17
CA PRO A 103 22.23 -0.46 12.44
C PRO A 103 21.54 -1.73 12.97
N ASP A 104 21.42 -1.87 14.29
CA ASP A 104 20.71 -3.01 14.91
C ASP A 104 19.22 -3.00 14.59
N GLY A 105 18.60 -1.81 14.58
CA GLY A 105 17.22 -1.64 14.16
C GLY A 105 17.02 -2.05 12.70
N VAL A 106 17.95 -1.68 11.82
CA VAL A 106 17.92 -2.06 10.41
C VAL A 106 18.03 -3.56 10.23
N LYS A 107 18.99 -4.20 10.89
CA LYS A 107 19.13 -5.66 10.89
C LYS A 107 17.85 -6.36 11.35
N ALA A 108 17.25 -5.91 12.46
CA ALA A 108 16.01 -6.46 12.97
C ALA A 108 14.82 -6.25 12.01
N GLY A 109 14.70 -5.06 11.43
CA GLY A 109 13.65 -4.72 10.47
C GLY A 109 13.75 -5.53 9.19
N VAL A 110 14.95 -5.65 8.62
CA VAL A 110 15.22 -6.46 7.42
C VAL A 110 14.91 -7.94 7.67
N LYS A 111 15.30 -8.48 8.83
CA LYS A 111 14.94 -9.85 9.22
C LYS A 111 13.43 -10.05 9.32
N ARG A 112 12.71 -9.12 9.94
CA ARG A 112 11.23 -9.16 10.02
C ARG A 112 10.60 -9.13 8.64
N LEU A 113 11.10 -8.27 7.75
CA LEU A 113 10.63 -8.17 6.37
C LEU A 113 10.89 -9.48 5.60
N SER A 114 12.06 -10.09 5.75
CA SER A 114 12.39 -11.39 5.13
C SER A 114 11.43 -12.49 5.57
N VAL A 115 11.13 -12.59 6.87
CA VAL A 115 10.17 -13.57 7.40
C VAL A 115 8.76 -13.35 6.83
N LEU A 116 8.32 -12.09 6.72
CA LEU A 116 7.02 -11.75 6.12
C LEU A 116 6.95 -12.14 4.65
N LEU A 117 7.99 -11.83 3.87
CA LEU A 117 8.02 -12.18 2.45
C LEU A 117 8.07 -13.69 2.23
N LYS A 118 8.81 -14.45 3.03
CA LYS A 118 8.73 -15.93 2.99
C LYS A 118 7.32 -16.46 3.25
N LYS A 119 6.56 -15.80 4.14
CA LYS A 119 5.20 -16.22 4.47
C LYS A 119 4.18 -15.91 3.37
N TYR A 120 4.22 -14.69 2.82
CA TYR A 120 3.16 -14.18 1.96
C TYR A 120 3.53 -14.07 0.48
N ALA A 121 4.81 -14.10 0.14
CA ALA A 121 5.29 -13.87 -1.22
C ALA A 121 5.68 -15.14 -1.97
N ASP A 122 5.47 -16.35 -1.42
CA ASP A 122 5.88 -17.60 -2.08
C ASP A 122 5.35 -17.72 -3.52
N ASN A 123 4.04 -17.47 -3.72
CA ASN A 123 3.43 -17.44 -5.06
C ASN A 123 4.03 -16.36 -5.98
N PHE A 124 4.44 -15.23 -5.42
CA PHE A 124 5.10 -14.15 -6.16
C PHE A 124 6.54 -14.52 -6.53
N LEU A 125 7.30 -15.11 -5.59
CA LEU A 125 8.67 -15.52 -5.79
C LEU A 125 8.77 -16.64 -6.85
N ASN A 126 7.79 -17.53 -6.91
CA ASN A 126 7.68 -18.53 -7.98
C ASN A 126 7.23 -17.95 -9.33
N GLY A 127 6.96 -16.64 -9.42
CA GLY A 127 6.60 -15.98 -10.68
C GLY A 127 5.24 -16.39 -11.25
N THR A 128 4.35 -16.94 -10.41
CA THR A 128 3.05 -17.47 -10.85
C THR A 128 2.19 -16.36 -11.46
N PRO A 129 1.90 -16.37 -12.78
CA PRO A 129 1.29 -15.24 -13.47
C PRO A 129 -0.04 -14.75 -12.89
N CYS A 130 -0.82 -15.65 -12.28
CA CYS A 130 -2.14 -15.31 -11.72
C CYS A 130 -2.06 -14.38 -10.50
N ILE A 131 -0.93 -14.31 -9.78
CA ILE A 131 -0.79 -13.44 -8.61
C ILE A 131 -0.87 -11.96 -8.99
N PHE A 132 -0.27 -11.59 -10.13
CA PHE A 132 -0.27 -10.20 -10.62
C PHE A 132 -1.64 -9.76 -11.10
N ALA A 133 -2.40 -10.68 -11.72
CA ALA A 133 -3.77 -10.42 -12.12
C ALA A 133 -4.66 -10.15 -10.88
N LYS A 134 -4.54 -11.00 -9.84
CA LYS A 134 -5.26 -10.83 -8.58
C LYS A 134 -4.90 -9.52 -7.86
N LEU A 135 -3.61 -9.17 -7.80
CA LEU A 135 -3.17 -7.90 -7.21
C LEU A 135 -3.71 -6.70 -8.00
N SER A 136 -3.74 -6.79 -9.33
CA SER A 136 -4.31 -5.73 -10.17
C SER A 136 -5.82 -5.58 -9.97
N GLU A 137 -6.56 -6.67 -9.76
CA GLU A 137 -8.00 -6.66 -9.50
C GLU A 137 -8.31 -6.09 -8.12
N GLN A 138 -7.61 -6.58 -7.08
CA GLN A 138 -7.68 -6.03 -5.72
C GLN A 138 -7.39 -4.51 -5.70
N GLY A 139 -6.41 -4.05 -6.49
CA GLY A 139 -6.11 -2.64 -6.59
C GLY A 139 -7.26 -1.80 -7.16
N LYS A 140 -8.02 -2.32 -8.13
CA LYS A 140 -9.20 -1.63 -8.68
C LYS A 140 -10.33 -1.56 -7.65
N GLU A 141 -10.61 -2.66 -6.98
CA GLU A 141 -11.61 -2.71 -5.90
C GLU A 141 -11.29 -1.70 -4.80
N LEU A 142 -10.02 -1.62 -4.37
CA LEU A 142 -9.59 -0.65 -3.36
C LEU A 142 -9.75 0.81 -3.79
N ILE A 143 -9.49 1.12 -5.07
CA ILE A 143 -9.69 2.46 -5.61
C ILE A 143 -11.18 2.81 -5.60
N GLU A 144 -12.04 1.87 -5.98
CA GLU A 144 -13.49 2.04 -5.98
C GLU A 144 -14.05 2.19 -4.57
N GLU A 145 -13.65 1.33 -3.63
CA GLU A 145 -14.02 1.41 -2.21
C GLU A 145 -13.57 2.73 -1.59
N PHE A 146 -12.33 3.15 -1.84
CA PHE A 146 -11.80 4.42 -1.33
C PHE A 146 -12.53 5.62 -1.93
N ALA A 147 -12.82 5.60 -3.23
CA ALA A 147 -13.59 6.65 -3.89
C ALA A 147 -15.02 6.75 -3.30
N ALA A 148 -15.66 5.60 -3.06
CA ALA A 148 -16.96 5.54 -2.40
C ALA A 148 -16.90 6.09 -0.96
N GLU A 149 -15.88 5.72 -0.17
CA GLU A 149 -15.72 6.22 1.20
C GLU A 149 -15.48 7.74 1.24
N VAL A 150 -14.61 8.26 0.35
CA VAL A 150 -14.35 9.70 0.24
C VAL A 150 -15.62 10.46 -0.15
N LEU A 151 -16.39 9.94 -1.11
CA LEU A 151 -17.68 10.50 -1.49
C LEU A 151 -18.62 10.55 -0.30
N LEU A 152 -18.76 9.45 0.47
CA LEU A 152 -19.62 9.41 1.65
C LEU A 152 -19.20 10.41 2.73
N ARG A 153 -17.89 10.54 2.98
CA ARG A 153 -17.34 11.51 3.95
C ARG A 153 -17.61 12.96 3.56
N GLN A 154 -17.68 13.26 2.27
CA GLN A 154 -18.00 14.60 1.78
C GLN A 154 -19.51 14.86 1.74
N VAL A 155 -20.28 13.91 1.22
CA VAL A 155 -21.72 14.09 0.96
C VAL A 155 -22.54 14.04 2.25
N ARG A 156 -22.23 13.15 3.21
CA ARG A 156 -23.05 12.99 4.42
C ARG A 156 -23.12 14.28 5.27
N PRO A 157 -22.00 14.95 5.60
CA PRO A 157 -22.05 16.20 6.35
C PRO A 157 -22.83 17.30 5.61
N GLU A 158 -22.64 17.40 4.30
CA GLU A 158 -23.31 18.42 3.48
C GLU A 158 -24.82 18.16 3.34
N ALA A 159 -25.22 16.89 3.17
CA ALA A 159 -26.63 16.49 3.12
C ALA A 159 -27.33 16.74 4.46
N GLU A 160 -26.64 16.47 5.57
CA GLU A 160 -27.14 16.73 6.90
C GLU A 160 -27.28 18.23 7.18
N GLU A 161 -26.30 19.03 6.76
CA GLU A 161 -26.36 20.48 6.88
C GLU A 161 -27.50 21.07 6.06
N ALA A 162 -27.66 20.65 4.79
CA ALA A 162 -28.78 21.06 3.95
C ALA A 162 -30.13 20.70 4.58
N PHE A 163 -30.25 19.49 5.13
CA PHE A 163 -31.46 19.04 5.82
C PHE A 163 -31.76 19.90 7.05
N ARG A 164 -30.75 20.19 7.89
CA ARG A 164 -30.90 21.06 9.07
C ARG A 164 -31.30 22.50 8.69
N ASN A 165 -30.78 23.00 7.59
CA ASN A 165 -31.10 24.33 7.06
C ASN A 165 -32.42 24.37 6.27
N LYS A 166 -33.18 23.26 6.24
CA LYS A 166 -34.44 23.09 5.49
C LYS A 166 -34.31 23.29 3.97
N ASP A 167 -33.09 23.19 3.44
CA ASP A 167 -32.85 23.12 2.00
C ASP A 167 -33.12 21.69 1.53
N PHE A 168 -34.41 21.36 1.43
CA PHE A 168 -34.86 20.00 1.13
C PHE A 168 -34.53 19.58 -0.30
N VAL A 169 -34.47 20.52 -1.25
CA VAL A 169 -34.04 20.25 -2.63
C VAL A 169 -32.59 19.78 -2.65
N LYS A 170 -31.68 20.53 -2.01
CA LYS A 170 -30.27 20.15 -1.91
C LYS A 170 -30.09 18.87 -1.10
N ALA A 171 -30.79 18.72 0.02
CA ALA A 171 -30.73 17.52 0.84
C ALA A 171 -31.22 16.27 0.09
N ALA A 172 -32.32 16.36 -0.67
CA ALA A 172 -32.83 15.24 -1.48
C ALA A 172 -31.82 14.83 -2.56
N ARG A 173 -31.21 15.80 -3.25
CA ARG A 173 -30.17 15.54 -4.26
C ARG A 173 -28.95 14.83 -3.66
N LEU A 174 -28.43 15.35 -2.54
CA LEU A 174 -27.23 14.81 -1.90
C LEU A 174 -27.47 13.43 -1.27
N TYR A 175 -28.61 13.20 -0.61
CA TYR A 175 -28.92 11.87 -0.09
C TYR A 175 -29.19 10.85 -1.22
N ALA A 176 -29.80 11.27 -2.33
CA ALA A 176 -30.02 10.40 -3.49
C ALA A 176 -28.71 9.96 -4.16
N SER A 177 -27.67 10.80 -4.18
CA SER A 177 -26.38 10.44 -4.77
C SER A 177 -25.61 9.35 -4.01
N ILE A 178 -26.05 9.02 -2.78
CA ILE A 178 -25.48 7.95 -1.93
C ILE A 178 -26.57 6.99 -1.43
N GLU A 179 -27.65 6.79 -2.20
CA GLU A 179 -28.87 6.08 -1.77
C GLU A 179 -28.61 4.63 -1.32
N SER A 180 -27.67 3.92 -1.95
CA SER A 180 -27.29 2.54 -1.59
C SER A 180 -26.64 2.44 -0.19
N GLU A 181 -26.01 3.52 0.27
CA GLU A 181 -25.18 3.57 1.47
C GLU A 181 -25.85 4.29 2.65
N LEU A 182 -27.13 4.67 2.50
CA LEU A 182 -27.85 5.38 3.55
C LEU A 182 -28.12 4.47 4.76
N SER A 183 -27.99 5.02 5.95
CA SER A 183 -28.58 4.45 7.17
C SER A 183 -30.10 4.53 7.14
N ALA A 184 -30.77 3.81 8.04
CA ALA A 184 -32.22 3.88 8.17
C ALA A 184 -32.71 5.31 8.52
N ALA A 185 -31.93 6.08 9.28
CA ALA A 185 -32.25 7.47 9.61
C ALA A 185 -32.11 8.38 8.39
N GLU A 186 -31.04 8.25 7.62
CA GLU A 186 -30.81 9.05 6.41
C GLU A 186 -31.83 8.71 5.31
N ARG A 187 -32.26 7.45 5.18
CA ARG A 187 -33.37 7.08 4.27
C ARG A 187 -34.67 7.80 4.63
N LYS A 188 -34.99 7.95 5.92
CA LYS A 188 -36.16 8.73 6.36
C LYS A 188 -35.99 10.21 6.02
N LYS A 189 -34.80 10.78 6.18
CA LYS A 189 -34.49 12.16 5.80
C LYS A 189 -34.62 12.36 4.29
N LEU A 190 -34.11 11.45 3.46
CA LEU A 190 -34.30 11.47 2.01
C LEU A 190 -35.78 11.45 1.63
N ALA A 191 -36.56 10.54 2.22
CA ALA A 191 -37.99 10.44 1.95
C ALA A 191 -38.74 11.72 2.39
N TYR A 192 -38.35 12.32 3.51
CA TYR A 192 -38.91 13.59 3.96
C TYR A 192 -38.55 14.73 3.01
N SER A 193 -37.27 14.87 2.66
CA SER A 193 -36.78 15.89 1.74
C SER A 193 -37.47 15.79 0.39
N ARG A 194 -37.58 14.59 -0.22
CA ARG A 194 -38.29 14.36 -1.49
C ARG A 194 -39.75 14.82 -1.46
N LYS A 195 -40.41 14.77 -0.29
CA LYS A 195 -41.81 15.21 -0.13
C LYS A 195 -41.97 16.72 0.06
N HIS A 196 -40.90 17.41 0.47
CA HIS A 196 -40.91 18.84 0.81
C HIS A 196 -39.90 19.65 -0.03
N SER A 197 -39.45 19.06 -1.15
CA SER A 197 -38.63 19.70 -2.20
C SER A 197 -39.52 20.40 -3.21
#